data_AF-A0A081C3H2-F1
#
_entry.id   AF-A0A081C3H2-F1
#
_cell.length_a   1.000
_cell.length_b   1.000
_cell.length_c   1.000
_cell.angle_alpha   90.00
_cell.angle_beta   90.00
_cell.angle_gamma   90.00
#
_symmetry.space_group_name_H-M   'P 1'
#
loop_
_entity.id
_entity.type
_entity.pdbx_description
1 polymer ?
#
loop_
_entity_poly.entity_id
_entity_poly.type
_entity_poly.pdbx_seq_one_letter_code
_entity_poly.pdbx_strand_id
1 'polypeptide(L)'
;MNTQQLRKHIQEEARKLSEQAILPGATVSERQMAKLEHLSRLIAIYEQNQPKPGRVRWPVIIILLLTLLGVSVLLSFRIASTEIEADLTLSELQFTVAKPTVLTDALVLSTLGVSALKDIQLPRVQTLSARTLQADEERGFALRLATVRDETQESTLTLTALLVPANTLVKIGATDLPNQYRVFLGVQENAELTLQVSVKGTIEVAISGMPVERYTYTFPQAIQMKPATSQLSFDITLPEGVQTAFSPYLPVRNLAFVKIDQFMGTSDTYIRRISTVLSGVLYLIELNNKEHQLLTREGLEFGESEGVIRLLQLAQDQVKLQFHGNVQDLSTGWEASRRDLMPNYLEWLSARHTIAVWWSSTLSAFFLLLGVWRWWRKAE
;
A
#
# COMPACT_ATOMS: atom_id res chain seq x y z
N MET A 1 -22.30 -46.88 -44.66
CA MET A 1 -21.91 -48.25 -44.25
C MET A 1 -20.48 -48.17 -43.73
N ASN A 2 -20.23 -48.49 -42.46
CA ASN A 2 -18.91 -48.33 -41.84
C ASN A 2 -17.91 -49.28 -42.52
N THR A 3 -16.63 -48.90 -42.71
CA THR A 3 -15.61 -49.76 -43.35
C THR A 3 -15.47 -51.11 -42.65
N GLN A 4 -15.68 -51.12 -41.32
CA GLN A 4 -15.75 -52.33 -40.52
C GLN A 4 -16.94 -53.24 -40.90
N GLN A 5 -18.10 -52.66 -41.21
CA GLN A 5 -19.28 -53.43 -41.66
C GLN A 5 -19.03 -54.03 -43.05
N LEU A 6 -18.38 -53.29 -43.95
CA LEU A 6 -18.04 -53.77 -45.29
C LEU A 6 -17.01 -54.92 -45.25
N ARG A 7 -15.97 -54.81 -44.40
CA ARG A 7 -15.00 -55.89 -44.16
C ARG A 7 -15.67 -57.14 -43.61
N LYS A 8 -16.56 -56.97 -42.62
CA LYS A 8 -17.28 -58.08 -42.02
C LYS A 8 -18.15 -58.79 -43.05
N HIS A 9 -18.84 -58.03 -43.91
CA HIS A 9 -19.68 -58.59 -44.95
C HIS A 9 -18.87 -59.39 -46.00
N ILE A 10 -17.70 -58.88 -46.41
CA ILE A 10 -16.81 -59.59 -47.36
C ILE A 10 -16.18 -60.82 -46.73
N GLN A 11 -15.78 -60.76 -45.45
CA GLN A 11 -15.29 -61.95 -44.74
C GLN A 11 -16.35 -63.03 -44.62
N GLU A 12 -17.60 -62.64 -44.33
CA GLU A 12 -18.74 -63.57 -44.31
C GLU A 12 -19.03 -64.16 -45.70
N GLU A 13 -18.95 -63.37 -46.77
CA GLU A 13 -19.20 -63.81 -48.14
C GLU A 13 -18.07 -64.71 -48.67
N ALA A 14 -16.80 -64.37 -48.38
CA ALA A 14 -15.64 -65.19 -48.69
C ALA A 14 -15.66 -66.52 -47.93
N ARG A 15 -16.07 -66.50 -46.65
CA ARG A 15 -16.21 -67.71 -45.84
C ARG A 15 -17.30 -68.62 -46.39
N LYS A 16 -18.47 -68.08 -46.73
CA LYS A 16 -19.56 -68.85 -47.37
C LYS A 16 -19.13 -69.50 -48.69
N LEU A 17 -18.36 -68.80 -49.51
CA LEU A 17 -17.83 -69.34 -50.77
C LEU A 17 -16.75 -70.41 -50.54
N SER A 18 -15.91 -70.26 -49.51
CA SER A 18 -14.93 -71.28 -49.13
C SER A 18 -15.57 -72.56 -48.61
N GLU A 19 -16.64 -72.45 -47.82
CA GLU A 19 -17.40 -73.60 -47.30
C GLU A 19 -18.12 -74.36 -48.43
N GLN A 20 -18.61 -73.64 -49.46
CA GLN A 20 -19.21 -74.24 -50.65
C GLN A 20 -18.18 -74.94 -51.57
N ALA A 21 -16.93 -74.47 -51.60
CA ALA A 21 -15.86 -75.06 -52.42
C ALA A 21 -15.33 -76.40 -51.88
N ILE A 22 -15.56 -76.71 -50.60
CA ILE A 22 -15.08 -77.95 -49.94
C ILE A 22 -16.01 -79.15 -50.24
N LEU A 23 -17.23 -78.91 -50.74
CA LEU A 23 -18.16 -79.99 -51.09
C LEU A 23 -17.76 -80.66 -52.43
N PRO A 24 -17.59 -82.00 -52.46
CA PRO A 24 -17.18 -82.71 -53.67
C PRO A 24 -18.23 -82.58 -54.77
N GLY A 25 -17.87 -81.90 -55.87
CA GLY A 25 -18.73 -81.68 -57.04
C GLY A 25 -19.24 -80.24 -57.23
N ALA A 26 -18.98 -79.33 -56.30
CA ALA A 26 -19.37 -77.93 -56.44
C ALA A 26 -18.39 -77.15 -57.34
N THR A 27 -18.87 -76.66 -58.49
CA THR A 27 -18.11 -75.75 -59.35
C THR A 27 -18.35 -74.32 -58.90
N VAL A 28 -17.36 -73.70 -58.26
CA VAL A 28 -17.41 -72.28 -57.90
C VAL A 28 -17.40 -71.47 -59.20
N SER A 29 -18.47 -70.71 -59.45
CA SER A 29 -18.59 -69.98 -60.72
C SER A 29 -17.57 -68.85 -60.79
N GLU A 30 -16.89 -68.74 -61.93
CA GLU A 30 -15.87 -67.73 -62.22
C GLU A 30 -16.36 -66.28 -61.99
N ARG A 31 -17.67 -66.05 -62.16
CA ARG A 31 -18.34 -64.77 -61.85
C ARG A 31 -18.27 -64.38 -60.37
N GLN A 32 -18.32 -65.34 -59.45
CA GLN A 32 -18.27 -65.05 -58.01
C GLN A 32 -16.85 -64.68 -57.56
N MET A 33 -15.83 -65.33 -58.14
CA MET A 33 -14.42 -64.97 -57.95
C MET A 33 -14.12 -63.56 -58.46
N ALA A 34 -14.59 -63.21 -59.66
CA ALA A 34 -14.42 -61.87 -60.24
C ALA A 34 -15.11 -60.77 -59.40
N LYS A 35 -16.27 -61.08 -58.80
CA LYS A 35 -16.99 -60.14 -57.92
C LYS A 35 -16.22 -59.86 -56.62
N LEU A 36 -15.58 -60.89 -56.04
CA LEU A 36 -14.72 -60.78 -54.87
C LEU A 36 -13.44 -59.97 -55.16
N GLU A 37 -12.83 -60.19 -56.31
CA GLU A 37 -11.66 -59.42 -56.77
C GLU A 37 -12.02 -57.94 -57.00
N HIS A 38 -13.19 -57.67 -57.59
CA HIS A 38 -13.63 -56.30 -57.80
C HIS A 38 -13.96 -55.58 -56.47
N LEU A 39 -14.53 -56.29 -55.50
CA LEU A 39 -14.81 -55.76 -54.16
C LEU A 39 -13.52 -55.50 -53.36
N SER A 40 -12.51 -56.37 -53.46
CA SER A 40 -11.22 -56.17 -52.79
C SER A 40 -10.46 -54.99 -53.38
N ARG A 41 -10.49 -54.82 -54.71
CA ARG A 41 -9.87 -53.69 -55.40
C ARG A 41 -10.57 -52.36 -55.08
N LEU A 42 -11.89 -52.36 -54.92
CA LEU A 42 -12.66 -51.18 -54.47
C LEU A 42 -12.29 -50.77 -53.03
N ILE A 43 -12.06 -51.72 -52.13
CA ILE A 43 -11.60 -51.43 -50.77
C ILE A 43 -10.19 -50.86 -50.77
N ALA A 44 -9.28 -51.42 -51.58
CA ALA A 44 -7.92 -50.90 -51.68
C ALA A 44 -7.90 -49.44 -52.15
N ILE A 45 -8.73 -49.10 -53.16
CA ILE A 45 -8.87 -47.72 -53.65
C ILE A 45 -9.51 -46.81 -52.59
N TYR A 46 -10.50 -47.31 -51.85
CA TYR A 46 -11.15 -46.54 -50.78
C TYR A 46 -10.24 -46.32 -49.57
N GLU A 47 -9.35 -47.26 -49.23
CA GLU A 47 -8.35 -47.10 -48.17
C GLU A 47 -7.21 -46.16 -48.60
N GLN A 48 -6.79 -46.17 -49.87
CA GLN A 48 -5.81 -45.22 -50.40
C GLN A 48 -6.34 -43.78 -50.48
N ASN A 49 -7.64 -43.62 -50.75
CA ASN A 49 -8.28 -42.32 -50.91
C ASN A 49 -8.99 -41.82 -49.65
N GLN A 50 -9.02 -42.60 -48.57
CA GLN A 50 -9.50 -42.08 -47.31
C GLN A 50 -8.56 -40.97 -46.84
N PRO A 51 -9.07 -39.75 -46.60
CA PRO A 51 -8.25 -38.71 -46.01
C PRO A 51 -7.73 -39.24 -44.68
N LYS A 52 -6.41 -39.45 -44.58
CA LYS A 52 -5.77 -39.85 -43.33
C LYS A 52 -6.36 -38.98 -42.22
N PRO A 53 -6.95 -39.55 -41.15
CA PRO A 53 -7.65 -38.76 -40.14
C PRO A 53 -6.71 -37.64 -39.71
N GLY A 54 -7.12 -36.41 -39.99
CA GLY A 54 -6.26 -35.24 -39.84
C GLY A 54 -5.69 -35.26 -38.43
N ARG A 55 -4.35 -35.35 -38.30
CA ARG A 55 -3.67 -35.45 -37.01
C ARG A 55 -4.27 -34.42 -36.06
N VAL A 56 -5.02 -34.92 -35.08
CA VAL A 56 -5.89 -34.13 -34.22
C VAL A 56 -5.02 -33.15 -33.43
N ARG A 57 -5.07 -31.86 -33.76
CA ARG A 57 -4.26 -30.80 -33.13
C ARG A 57 -4.75 -30.38 -31.74
N TRP A 58 -5.71 -31.11 -31.17
CA TRP A 58 -6.29 -30.85 -29.85
C TRP A 58 -5.29 -30.62 -28.72
N PRO A 59 -4.17 -31.36 -28.58
CA PRO A 59 -3.24 -31.09 -27.47
C PRO A 59 -2.62 -29.70 -27.57
N VAL A 60 -2.37 -29.18 -28.78
CA VAL A 60 -1.83 -27.83 -28.97
C VAL A 60 -2.85 -26.77 -28.57
N ILE A 61 -4.13 -26.99 -28.92
CA ILE A 61 -5.24 -26.09 -28.56
C ILE A 61 -5.43 -26.08 -27.03
N ILE A 62 -5.37 -27.24 -26.38
CA ILE A 62 -5.48 -27.35 -24.92
C ILE A 62 -4.35 -26.57 -24.24
N ILE A 63 -3.10 -26.75 -24.67
CA ILE A 63 -1.95 -26.02 -24.10
C ILE A 63 -2.12 -24.51 -24.27
N LEU A 64 -2.54 -24.06 -25.46
CA LEU A 64 -2.82 -22.64 -25.70
C LEU A 64 -3.89 -22.10 -24.75
N LEU A 65 -5.03 -22.79 -24.63
CA LEU A 65 -6.11 -22.39 -23.73
C LEU A 65 -5.65 -22.33 -22.27
N LEU A 66 -4.86 -23.31 -21.83
CA LEU A 66 -4.38 -23.39 -20.44
C LEU A 66 -3.38 -22.27 -20.13
N THR A 67 -2.50 -21.93 -21.08
CA THR A 67 -1.59 -20.77 -20.94
C THR A 67 -2.35 -19.44 -20.93
N LEU A 68 -3.34 -19.26 -21.81
CA LEU A 68 -4.19 -18.07 -21.83
C LEU A 68 -4.98 -17.91 -20.53
N LEU A 69 -5.53 -19.01 -20.01
CA LEU A 69 -6.22 -19.05 -18.72
C LEU A 69 -5.27 -18.67 -17.57
N GLY A 70 -4.06 -19.23 -17.55
CA GLY A 70 -3.05 -18.90 -16.55
C GLY A 70 -2.65 -17.42 -16.57
N VAL A 71 -2.44 -16.83 -17.75
CA VAL A 71 -2.16 -15.39 -17.89
C VAL A 71 -3.36 -14.54 -17.45
N SER A 72 -4.58 -14.93 -17.83
CA SER A 72 -5.81 -14.23 -17.42
C SER A 72 -5.99 -14.24 -15.90
N VAL A 73 -5.67 -15.36 -15.25
CA VAL A 73 -5.68 -15.50 -13.79
C VAL A 73 -4.62 -14.57 -13.18
N LEU A 74 -3.37 -14.61 -13.65
CA LEU A 74 -2.29 -13.76 -13.13
C LEU A 74 -2.54 -12.25 -13.31
N LEU A 75 -3.24 -11.85 -14.38
CA LEU A 75 -3.65 -10.47 -14.59
C LEU A 75 -4.80 -10.03 -13.67
N SER A 76 -5.65 -10.98 -13.25
CA SER A 76 -6.83 -10.69 -12.43
C SER A 76 -6.52 -10.66 -10.93
N PHE A 77 -5.54 -11.45 -10.48
CA PHE A 77 -5.13 -11.45 -9.08
C PHE A 77 -4.14 -10.32 -8.80
N ARG A 78 -4.41 -9.58 -7.73
CA ARG A 78 -3.55 -8.50 -7.23
C ARG A 78 -2.80 -8.97 -6.00
N ILE A 79 -1.66 -8.33 -5.76
CA ILE A 79 -0.89 -8.57 -4.56
C ILE A 79 -1.58 -7.88 -3.39
N ALA A 80 -1.64 -8.53 -2.23
CA ALA A 80 -2.34 -8.00 -1.06
C ALA A 80 -1.60 -6.82 -0.41
N SER A 81 -0.26 -6.85 -0.41
CA SER A 81 0.61 -5.85 0.21
C SER A 81 1.78 -5.56 -0.71
N THR A 82 2.13 -4.29 -0.88
CA THR A 82 3.30 -3.87 -1.65
C THR A 82 4.20 -2.95 -0.84
N GLU A 83 5.51 -3.08 -1.05
CA GLU A 83 6.51 -2.24 -0.40
C GLU A 83 6.68 -0.93 -1.18
N ILE A 84 6.58 0.19 -0.47
CA ILE A 84 6.68 1.53 -1.05
C ILE A 84 7.71 2.39 -0.33
N GLU A 85 8.20 3.39 -1.05
CA GLU A 85 8.84 4.57 -0.49
C GLU A 85 8.06 5.80 -0.95
N ALA A 86 7.84 6.77 -0.06
CA ALA A 86 7.00 7.93 -0.31
C ALA A 86 7.71 9.20 0.15
N ASP A 87 7.99 10.09 -0.79
CA ASP A 87 8.54 11.42 -0.56
C ASP A 87 7.44 12.46 -0.79
N LEU A 88 6.81 12.91 0.29
CA LEU A 88 5.59 13.73 0.25
C LEU A 88 5.78 15.09 0.91
N THR A 89 5.11 16.09 0.34
CA THR A 89 4.88 17.39 0.96
C THR A 89 3.38 17.52 1.23
N LEU A 90 3.02 17.76 2.48
CA LEU A 90 1.67 17.63 2.99
C LEU A 90 1.26 18.89 3.76
N SER A 91 -0.04 19.19 3.81
CA SER A 91 -0.60 20.16 4.75
C SER A 91 -0.89 19.54 6.12
N GLU A 92 -1.24 18.25 6.14
CA GLU A 92 -1.60 17.49 7.33
C GLU A 92 -1.30 16.00 7.13
N LEU A 93 -0.97 15.32 8.22
CA LEU A 93 -0.56 13.93 8.28
C LEU A 93 -1.16 13.30 9.54
N GLN A 94 -1.64 12.07 9.43
CA GLN A 94 -2.05 11.27 10.56
C GLN A 94 -1.38 9.89 10.53
N PHE A 95 -0.96 9.39 11.68
CA PHE A 95 -0.43 8.03 11.84
C PHE A 95 -0.63 7.53 13.26
N THR A 96 -0.48 6.22 13.46
CA THR A 96 -0.44 5.58 14.76
C THR A 96 0.99 5.10 15.05
N VAL A 97 1.51 5.43 16.23
CA VAL A 97 2.84 4.98 16.66
C VAL A 97 2.81 3.48 16.94
N ALA A 98 3.68 2.70 16.29
CA ALA A 98 3.65 1.24 16.40
C ALA A 98 4.29 0.70 17.69
N LYS A 99 5.31 1.40 18.22
CA LYS A 99 6.09 1.02 19.41
C LYS A 99 6.41 2.27 20.23
N PRO A 100 6.59 2.17 21.57
CA PRO A 100 6.96 3.33 22.36
C PRO A 100 8.24 3.96 21.82
N THR A 101 8.21 5.26 21.56
CA THR A 101 9.33 5.98 20.90
C THR A 101 9.38 7.43 21.32
N VAL A 102 10.52 8.07 21.09
CA VAL A 102 10.63 9.53 21.10
C VAL A 102 9.99 10.04 19.81
N LEU A 103 8.99 10.92 19.92
CA LEU A 103 8.30 11.52 18.79
C LEU A 103 9.06 12.74 18.27
N THR A 104 9.43 13.65 19.16
CA THR A 104 10.20 14.85 18.86
C THR A 104 11.48 14.84 19.66
N ASP A 105 12.57 15.32 19.06
CA ASP A 105 13.75 15.70 19.82
C ASP A 105 13.49 17.07 20.52
N ALA A 106 14.55 17.73 20.97
CA ALA A 106 14.41 19.08 21.52
C ALA A 106 14.03 20.08 20.41
N LEU A 107 12.83 20.66 20.47
CA LEU A 107 12.35 21.62 19.48
C LEU A 107 12.40 23.04 20.03
N VAL A 108 13.08 23.94 19.34
CA VAL A 108 13.08 25.38 19.67
C VAL A 108 11.83 26.03 19.08
N LEU A 109 11.08 26.71 19.93
CA LEU A 109 9.78 27.31 19.64
C LEU A 109 9.82 28.81 19.93
N SER A 110 8.97 29.58 19.24
CA SER A 110 8.65 30.97 19.60
C SER A 110 7.42 31.02 20.51
N THR A 111 6.42 30.19 20.20
CA THR A 111 5.24 30.02 21.04
C THR A 111 4.82 28.55 21.13
N LEU A 112 4.21 28.20 22.26
CA LEU A 112 3.58 26.91 22.51
C LEU A 112 2.22 27.16 23.15
N GLY A 113 1.14 26.77 22.48
CA GLY A 113 -0.19 26.67 23.05
C GLY A 113 -0.50 25.21 23.36
N VAL A 114 -0.97 24.90 24.57
CA VAL A 114 -1.37 23.54 24.97
C VAL A 114 -2.76 23.61 25.58
N SER A 115 -3.63 22.66 25.21
CA SER A 115 -5.00 22.58 25.70
C SER A 115 -5.24 21.28 26.48
N ALA A 116 -6.31 21.26 27.28
CA ALA A 116 -6.73 20.12 28.09
C ALA A 116 -5.65 19.63 29.07
N LEU A 117 -5.04 20.55 29.83
CA LEU A 117 -4.03 20.23 30.85
C LEU A 117 -4.66 20.00 32.23
N LYS A 118 -4.27 18.93 32.91
CA LYS A 118 -4.65 18.64 34.30
C LYS A 118 -3.78 19.41 35.27
N ASP A 119 -2.47 19.21 35.12
CA ASP A 119 -1.47 19.72 36.04
C ASP A 119 -0.47 20.58 35.26
N ILE A 120 -0.19 21.77 35.78
CA ILE A 120 0.88 22.65 35.29
C ILE A 120 1.79 22.95 36.47
N GLN A 121 3.05 22.56 36.37
CA GLN A 121 4.07 22.85 37.37
C GLN A 121 4.97 23.96 36.86
N LEU A 122 4.81 25.15 37.46
CA LEU A 122 5.63 26.31 37.19
C LEU A 122 6.81 26.36 38.19
N PRO A 123 8.06 26.39 37.70
CA PRO A 123 9.23 26.47 38.56
C PRO A 123 9.32 27.83 39.26
N ARG A 124 10.03 27.86 40.39
CA ARG A 124 10.24 29.08 41.18
C ARG A 124 11.01 30.13 40.37
N VAL A 125 10.53 31.37 40.43
CA VAL A 125 11.22 32.57 39.90
C VAL A 125 11.57 33.49 41.06
N GLN A 126 12.53 34.40 40.88
CA GLN A 126 13.04 35.26 41.96
C GLN A 126 11.92 35.96 42.77
N THR A 127 10.86 36.38 42.08
CA THR A 127 9.71 37.10 42.65
C THR A 127 8.50 36.20 42.96
N LEU A 128 8.48 34.96 42.48
CA LEU A 128 7.31 34.07 42.53
C LEU A 128 7.70 32.66 42.99
N SER A 129 7.03 32.16 44.03
CA SER A 129 7.20 30.79 44.50
C SER A 129 6.81 29.77 43.43
N ALA A 130 7.40 28.57 43.49
CA ALA A 130 6.96 27.46 42.65
C ALA A 130 5.46 27.22 42.84
N ARG A 131 4.74 27.03 41.73
CA ARG A 131 3.28 26.92 41.73
C ARG A 131 2.87 25.69 40.96
N THR A 132 2.12 24.81 41.61
CA THR A 132 1.42 23.72 40.95
C THR A 132 -0.03 24.14 40.79
N LEU A 133 -0.48 24.17 39.55
CA LEU A 133 -1.87 24.40 39.20
C LEU A 133 -2.47 23.06 38.83
N GLN A 134 -3.56 22.70 39.49
CA GLN A 134 -4.30 21.47 39.24
C GLN A 134 -5.74 21.85 38.87
N ALA A 135 -6.21 21.33 37.74
CA ALA A 135 -7.57 21.54 37.27
C ALA A 135 -8.51 20.63 38.06
N ASP A 136 -9.62 21.19 38.53
CA ASP A 136 -10.67 20.45 39.25
C ASP A 136 -11.67 19.80 38.29
N GLU A 137 -11.73 20.28 37.03
CA GLU A 137 -12.68 19.82 36.01
C GLU A 137 -12.03 18.95 34.91
N GLU A 138 -12.84 18.10 34.28
CA GLU A 138 -12.47 17.32 33.08
C GLU A 138 -12.01 18.19 31.89
N ARG A 139 -12.39 19.47 31.85
CA ARG A 139 -12.06 20.40 30.75
C ARG A 139 -10.57 20.79 30.73
N GLY A 140 -9.87 20.67 31.86
CA GLY A 140 -8.47 21.08 32.00
C GLY A 140 -8.21 22.58 31.77
N PHE A 141 -6.96 22.99 31.92
CA PHE A 141 -6.48 24.33 31.59
C PHE A 141 -5.99 24.40 30.14
N ALA A 142 -6.05 25.60 29.55
CA ALA A 142 -5.25 25.95 28.40
C ALA A 142 -4.06 26.83 28.85
N LEU A 143 -2.88 26.55 28.32
CA LEU A 143 -1.64 27.26 28.58
C LEU A 143 -1.06 27.78 27.27
N ARG A 144 -0.67 29.06 27.23
CA ARG A 144 0.15 29.63 26.17
C ARG A 144 1.45 30.13 26.76
N LEU A 145 2.56 29.65 26.22
CA LEU A 145 3.92 30.13 26.47
C LEU A 145 4.41 30.88 25.23
N ALA A 146 4.97 32.06 25.41
CA ALA A 146 5.56 32.83 24.32
C ALA A 146 6.88 33.48 24.76
N THR A 147 7.88 33.48 23.90
CA THR A 147 9.11 34.22 24.15
C THR A 147 8.87 35.72 23.96
N VAL A 148 9.38 36.53 24.89
CA VAL A 148 9.41 37.99 24.72
C VAL A 148 10.75 38.36 24.09
N ARG A 149 10.70 39.04 22.94
CA ARG A 149 11.89 39.58 22.28
C ARG A 149 12.30 40.86 23.01
N ASP A 150 13.29 40.73 23.88
CA ASP A 150 13.98 41.85 24.51
C ASP A 150 15.32 42.06 23.80
N GLU A 151 15.71 43.31 23.55
CA GLU A 151 17.00 43.64 22.93
C GLU A 151 18.20 43.19 23.78
N THR A 152 17.98 42.97 25.08
CA THR A 152 19.05 42.73 26.06
C THR A 152 19.24 41.27 26.46
N GLN A 153 18.24 40.40 26.24
CA GLN A 153 18.29 38.99 26.67
C GLN A 153 17.64 38.05 25.65
N GLU A 154 18.37 37.00 25.28
CA GLU A 154 17.83 35.91 24.45
C GLU A 154 16.89 35.03 25.27
N SER A 155 15.60 35.07 24.92
CA SER A 155 14.57 34.20 25.46
C SER A 155 14.43 32.95 24.59
N THR A 156 14.55 31.77 25.20
CA THR A 156 14.43 30.49 24.50
C THR A 156 13.33 29.64 25.12
N LEU A 157 12.48 29.09 24.27
CA LEU A 157 11.43 28.14 24.61
C LEU A 157 11.73 26.85 23.87
N THR A 158 12.04 25.77 24.59
CA THR A 158 12.42 24.49 23.98
C THR A 158 11.50 23.39 24.48
N LEU A 159 10.68 22.83 23.60
CA LEU A 159 9.95 21.59 23.91
C LEU A 159 10.97 20.46 24.04
N THR A 160 11.04 19.82 25.20
CA THR A 160 11.97 18.70 25.40
C THR A 160 11.48 17.48 24.64
N ALA A 161 12.35 16.47 24.52
CA ALA A 161 12.02 15.25 23.80
C ALA A 161 10.71 14.63 24.32
N LEU A 162 9.79 14.35 23.41
CA LEU A 162 8.45 13.86 23.75
C LEU A 162 8.38 12.34 23.58
N LEU A 163 8.33 11.62 24.70
CA LEU A 163 8.14 10.17 24.72
C LEU A 163 6.65 9.87 24.56
N VAL A 164 6.30 9.09 23.53
CA VAL A 164 4.93 8.65 23.27
C VAL A 164 4.82 7.12 23.37
N PRO A 165 3.75 6.60 24.01
CA PRO A 165 3.54 5.16 24.09
C PRO A 165 3.11 4.58 22.74
N ALA A 166 3.17 3.25 22.62
CA ALA A 166 2.60 2.56 21.46
C ALA A 166 1.11 2.84 21.31
N ASN A 167 0.61 2.72 20.09
CA ASN A 167 -0.77 2.98 19.69
C ASN A 167 -1.24 4.42 19.91
N THR A 168 -0.32 5.37 20.09
CA THR A 168 -0.66 6.80 20.12
C THR A 168 -1.04 7.24 18.72
N LEU A 169 -2.24 7.78 18.56
CA LEU A 169 -2.66 8.47 17.34
C LEU A 169 -1.99 9.85 17.30
N VAL A 170 -1.18 10.09 16.29
CA VAL A 170 -0.51 11.36 16.07
C VAL A 170 -1.09 12.00 14.82
N LYS A 171 -1.52 13.25 14.95
CA LYS A 171 -1.97 14.07 13.83
C LYS A 171 -1.22 15.39 13.86
N ILE A 172 -0.60 15.75 12.74
CA ILE A 172 0.24 16.96 12.61
C ILE A 172 -0.22 17.69 11.36
N GLY A 173 -0.49 18.98 11.46
CA GLY A 173 -0.84 19.80 10.30
C GLY A 173 -0.43 21.25 10.47
N ALA A 174 -0.16 21.92 9.36
CA ALA A 174 0.01 23.36 9.32
C ALA A 174 -1.33 24.05 9.62
N THR A 175 -1.29 25.18 10.32
CA THR A 175 -2.47 26.02 10.57
C THR A 175 -2.53 27.15 9.55
N ASP A 176 -3.54 28.02 9.66
CA ASP A 176 -3.64 29.22 8.82
C ASP A 176 -2.62 30.32 9.21
N LEU A 177 -1.90 30.13 10.32
CA LEU A 177 -0.87 31.06 10.80
C LEU A 177 0.53 30.63 10.34
N PRO A 178 1.39 31.58 9.96
CA PRO A 178 2.71 31.27 9.44
C PRO A 178 3.59 30.62 10.51
N ASN A 179 4.31 29.57 10.10
CA ASN A 179 5.18 28.73 10.91
C ASN A 179 4.49 28.10 12.14
N GLN A 180 3.16 28.05 12.14
CA GLN A 180 2.39 27.41 13.19
C GLN A 180 1.86 26.05 12.73
N TYR A 181 2.03 25.07 13.60
CA TYR A 181 1.60 23.70 13.37
C TYR A 181 0.77 23.23 14.56
N ARG A 182 -0.32 22.54 14.28
CA ARG A 182 -1.13 21.86 15.28
C ARG A 182 -0.71 20.41 15.35
N VAL A 183 -0.37 19.97 16.56
CA VAL A 183 -0.12 18.58 16.88
C VAL A 183 -1.25 18.09 17.79
N PHE A 184 -1.81 16.95 17.44
CA PHE A 184 -2.80 16.24 18.22
C PHE A 184 -2.29 14.85 18.55
N LEU A 185 -2.41 14.48 19.81
CA LEU A 185 -2.02 13.17 20.35
C LEU A 185 -3.26 12.53 20.99
N GLY A 186 -3.65 11.37 20.47
CA GLY A 186 -4.65 10.49 21.07
C GLY A 186 -3.95 9.29 21.71
N VAL A 187 -3.86 9.29 23.02
CA VAL A 187 -3.24 8.26 23.85
C VAL A 187 -4.31 7.28 24.35
N GLN A 188 -3.96 6.08 24.80
CA GLN A 188 -4.91 5.17 25.45
C GLN A 188 -5.22 5.62 26.89
N GLU A 189 -6.41 5.32 27.41
CA GLU A 189 -6.95 5.84 28.69
C GLU A 189 -6.09 5.60 29.95
N ASN A 190 -5.07 4.73 29.89
CA ASN A 190 -4.20 4.41 31.02
C ASN A 190 -2.72 4.78 30.81
N ALA A 191 -2.38 5.39 29.68
CA ALA A 191 -1.00 5.73 29.41
C ALA A 191 -0.66 7.13 29.95
N GLU A 192 0.42 7.22 30.73
CA GLU A 192 0.93 8.49 31.22
C GLU A 192 1.68 9.23 30.11
N LEU A 193 1.26 10.46 29.82
CA LEU A 193 1.98 11.38 28.94
C LEU A 193 2.37 12.61 29.76
N THR A 194 3.65 12.97 29.75
CA THR A 194 4.12 14.22 30.37
C THR A 194 4.79 15.06 29.30
N LEU A 195 4.30 16.29 29.13
CA LEU A 195 4.96 17.29 28.32
C LEU A 195 5.91 18.09 29.23
N GLN A 196 7.12 18.33 28.73
CA GLN A 196 8.08 19.17 29.43
C GLN A 196 8.65 20.21 28.47
N VAL A 197 8.78 21.43 28.97
CA VAL A 197 9.28 22.57 28.19
C VAL A 197 10.37 23.25 28.99
N SER A 198 11.54 23.38 28.39
CA SER A 198 12.64 24.15 28.95
C SER A 198 12.50 25.62 28.55
N VAL A 199 12.53 26.50 29.55
CA VAL A 199 12.41 27.95 29.38
C VAL A 199 13.66 28.64 29.91
N LYS A 200 14.11 29.68 29.21
CA LYS A 200 15.18 30.59 29.63
C LYS A 200 14.85 32.00 29.11
N GLY A 201 15.21 33.03 29.88
CA GLY A 201 14.90 34.43 29.55
C GLY A 201 13.48 34.83 29.98
N THR A 202 12.90 35.82 29.31
CA THR A 202 11.57 36.35 29.64
C THR A 202 10.49 35.66 28.81
N ILE A 203 9.61 34.95 29.50
CA ILE A 203 8.49 34.20 28.91
C ILE A 203 7.17 34.81 29.40
N GLU A 204 6.26 35.03 28.45
CA GLU A 204 4.86 35.31 28.74
C GLU A 204 4.11 34.00 28.95
N VAL A 205 3.47 33.89 30.10
CA VAL A 205 2.67 32.74 30.50
C VAL A 205 1.23 33.20 30.61
N ALA A 206 0.38 32.69 29.73
CA ALA A 206 -1.06 32.93 29.76
C ALA A 206 -1.78 31.62 30.04
N ILE A 207 -2.55 31.57 31.12
CA ILE A 207 -3.34 30.40 31.51
C ILE A 207 -4.81 30.79 31.47
N SER A 208 -5.65 29.90 30.95
CA SER A 208 -7.10 30.14 30.83
C SER A 208 -7.71 30.55 32.18
N GLY A 209 -8.39 31.71 32.19
CA GLY A 209 -9.02 32.27 33.40
C GLY A 209 -8.10 33.06 34.32
N MET A 210 -6.82 33.20 34.00
CA MET A 210 -5.84 34.00 34.75
C MET A 210 -5.28 35.14 33.91
N PRO A 211 -4.86 36.26 34.52
CA PRO A 211 -4.16 37.33 33.80
C PRO A 211 -2.84 36.81 33.22
N VAL A 212 -2.40 37.42 32.12
CA VAL A 212 -1.09 37.11 31.54
C VAL A 212 0.01 37.61 32.48
N GLU A 213 0.94 36.72 32.80
CA GLU A 213 2.07 37.02 33.69
C GLU A 213 3.39 36.83 32.94
N ARG A 214 4.41 37.62 33.31
CA ARG A 214 5.76 37.52 32.76
C ARG A 214 6.70 36.92 33.78
N TYR A 215 7.41 35.88 33.36
CA TYR A 215 8.38 35.15 34.16
C TYR A 215 9.77 35.34 33.54
N THR A 216 10.75 35.76 34.34
CA THR A 216 12.14 35.90 33.89
C THR A 216 13.01 34.82 34.53
N TYR A 217 13.49 33.89 33.71
CA TYR A 217 14.32 32.76 34.11
C TYR A 217 15.78 33.02 33.77
N THR A 218 16.63 33.23 34.79
CA THR A 218 18.07 33.48 34.60
C THR A 218 18.86 32.22 34.22
N PHE A 219 18.33 31.05 34.53
CA PHE A 219 18.88 29.74 34.17
C PHE A 219 17.77 28.88 33.54
N PRO A 220 18.10 27.92 32.67
CA PRO A 220 17.11 27.01 32.11
C PRO A 220 16.30 26.33 33.21
N GLN A 221 14.98 26.43 33.12
CA GLN A 221 14.03 25.79 34.03
C GLN A 221 13.02 24.97 33.22
N ALA A 222 12.45 23.94 33.85
CA ALA A 222 11.48 23.06 33.21
C ALA A 222 10.07 23.36 33.71
N ILE A 223 9.16 23.62 32.78
CA ILE A 223 7.72 23.62 33.02
C ILE A 223 7.21 22.22 32.66
N GLN A 224 6.62 21.52 33.62
CA GLN A 224 6.01 20.21 33.39
C GLN A 224 4.50 20.35 33.29
N MET A 225 3.93 19.63 32.33
CA MET A 225 2.49 19.63 32.07
C MET A 225 1.99 18.21 31.90
N LYS A 226 0.85 17.90 32.52
CA LYS A 226 0.16 16.63 32.36
C LYS A 226 -1.21 16.86 31.73
N PRO A 227 -1.62 16.06 30.72
CA PRO A 227 -2.93 16.20 30.11
C PRO A 227 -4.04 15.74 31.07
N ALA A 228 -5.22 16.35 30.95
CA ALA A 228 -6.43 16.00 31.67
C ALA A 228 -7.18 14.82 31.06
N THR A 229 -7.03 14.64 29.75
CA THR A 229 -7.68 13.56 29.01
C THR A 229 -6.66 12.74 28.23
N SER A 230 -7.13 11.66 27.63
CA SER A 230 -6.36 10.85 26.67
C SER A 230 -6.09 11.58 25.35
N GLN A 231 -6.68 12.76 25.15
CA GLN A 231 -6.48 13.61 23.99
C GLN A 231 -5.75 14.89 24.40
N LEU A 232 -4.69 15.20 23.66
CA LEU A 232 -3.87 16.38 23.88
C LEU A 232 -3.66 17.08 22.56
N SER A 233 -4.04 18.36 22.49
CA SER A 233 -3.75 19.20 21.33
C SER A 233 -2.87 20.37 21.76
N PHE A 234 -1.82 20.61 20.97
CA PHE A 234 -0.95 21.74 21.15
C PHE A 234 -0.56 22.36 19.80
N ASP A 235 -0.47 23.69 19.82
CA ASP A 235 -0.05 24.51 18.71
C ASP A 235 1.39 24.95 18.97
N ILE A 236 2.30 24.57 18.07
CA ILE A 236 3.69 25.01 18.10
C ILE A 236 3.90 26.08 17.05
N THR A 237 4.59 27.15 17.40
CA THR A 237 5.07 28.13 16.41
C THR A 237 6.60 28.10 16.39
N LEU A 238 7.17 27.90 15.21
CA LEU A 238 8.61 27.89 15.02
C LEU A 238 9.14 29.33 14.86
N PRO A 239 10.39 29.61 15.26
CA PRO A 239 11.05 30.86 14.88
C PRO A 239 11.22 30.96 13.36
N GLU A 240 11.24 32.18 12.82
CA GLU A 240 11.40 32.41 11.39
C GLU A 240 12.69 31.78 10.84
N GLY A 241 12.59 31.10 9.68
CA GLY A 241 13.72 30.46 9.02
C GLY A 241 14.22 29.17 9.68
N VAL A 242 13.68 28.78 10.83
CA VAL A 242 14.01 27.52 11.50
C VAL A 242 13.17 26.39 10.91
N GLN A 243 13.83 25.30 10.54
CA GLN A 243 13.18 24.05 10.17
C GLN A 243 13.43 23.03 11.27
N THR A 244 12.40 22.25 11.58
CA THR A 244 12.46 21.33 12.70
C THR A 244 12.09 19.94 12.23
N ALA A 245 12.93 18.96 12.53
CA ALA A 245 12.65 17.55 12.28
C ALA A 245 12.17 16.87 13.57
N PHE A 246 11.22 15.95 13.41
CA PHE A 246 10.87 14.97 14.42
C PHE A 246 11.99 13.92 14.51
N SER A 247 11.96 13.08 15.55
CA SER A 247 12.97 12.04 15.72
C SER A 247 12.97 11.13 14.47
N PRO A 248 14.14 10.74 13.94
CA PRO A 248 14.20 9.93 12.74
C PRO A 248 13.75 8.50 13.02
N TYR A 249 13.35 7.79 11.97
CA TYR A 249 12.97 6.37 12.02
C TYR A 249 11.78 6.06 12.96
N LEU A 250 10.71 6.87 12.89
CA LEU A 250 9.51 6.63 13.69
C LEU A 250 8.77 5.37 13.16
N PRO A 251 8.60 4.32 13.98
CA PRO A 251 7.83 3.16 13.56
C PRO A 251 6.32 3.49 13.61
N VAL A 252 5.64 3.39 12.47
CA VAL A 252 4.25 3.85 12.33
C VAL A 252 3.35 2.82 11.66
N ARG A 253 2.05 2.97 11.90
CA ARG A 253 0.94 2.25 11.28
C ARG A 253 -0.16 3.23 10.87
N ASN A 254 -1.07 2.78 10.01
CA ASN A 254 -2.29 3.53 9.63
C ASN A 254 -1.99 4.98 9.21
N LEU A 255 -1.02 5.13 8.32
CA LEU A 255 -0.60 6.38 7.73
C LEU A 255 -1.72 6.90 6.82
N ALA A 256 -2.15 8.14 7.04
CA ALA A 256 -3.26 8.75 6.33
C ALA A 256 -2.96 10.21 5.95
N PHE A 257 -3.42 10.59 4.77
CA PHE A 257 -3.21 11.91 4.14
C PHE A 257 -4.55 12.60 3.84
N VAL A 258 -5.49 12.46 4.75
CA VAL A 258 -6.86 12.93 4.57
C VAL A 258 -7.26 13.79 5.74
N LYS A 259 -7.71 15.01 5.44
CA LYS A 259 -8.38 15.89 6.38
C LYS A 259 -9.89 15.67 6.26
N ILE A 260 -10.55 15.50 7.41
CA ILE A 260 -12.01 15.45 7.49
C ILE A 260 -12.49 16.86 7.85
N ASP A 261 -13.10 17.55 6.88
CA ASP A 261 -13.78 18.81 7.12
C ASP A 261 -15.26 18.52 7.40
N GLN A 262 -15.72 18.95 8.58
CA GLN A 262 -17.10 18.83 9.01
C GLN A 262 -17.77 20.21 8.97
N PHE A 263 -18.78 20.36 8.13
CA PHE A 263 -19.61 21.56 8.07
C PHE A 263 -20.94 21.27 8.77
N MET A 264 -21.19 21.99 9.86
CA MET A 264 -22.48 21.97 10.52
C MET A 264 -23.40 22.98 9.83
N GLY A 265 -24.33 22.49 9.01
CA GLY A 265 -25.43 23.28 8.48
C GLY A 265 -26.55 23.45 9.51
N THR A 266 -27.58 24.21 9.16
CA THR A 266 -28.75 24.45 10.03
C THR A 266 -29.60 23.20 10.24
N SER A 267 -29.60 22.26 9.29
CA SER A 267 -30.35 21.00 9.36
C SER A 267 -29.48 19.75 9.27
N ASP A 268 -28.30 19.85 8.64
CA ASP A 268 -27.49 18.68 8.25
C ASP A 268 -26.01 18.90 8.55
N THR A 269 -25.30 17.81 8.85
CA THR A 269 -23.84 17.79 8.97
C THR A 269 -23.23 17.23 7.69
N TYR A 270 -22.51 18.05 6.95
CA TYR A 270 -21.78 17.63 5.76
C TYR A 270 -20.35 17.27 6.13
N ILE A 271 -19.96 16.03 5.89
CA ILE A 271 -18.60 15.54 6.11
C ILE A 271 -17.92 15.40 4.75
N ARG A 272 -16.79 16.09 4.56
CA ARG A 272 -15.98 16.01 3.35
C ARG A 272 -14.57 15.55 3.69
N ARG A 273 -14.08 14.59 2.90
CA ARG A 273 -12.68 14.14 2.94
C ARG A 273 -11.88 14.94 1.91
N ILE A 274 -10.76 15.51 2.33
CA ILE A 274 -9.91 16.37 1.49
C ILE A 274 -8.48 15.84 1.55
N SER A 275 -7.84 15.71 0.38
CA SER A 275 -6.43 15.35 0.30
C SER A 275 -5.58 16.41 0.98
N THR A 276 -4.63 15.96 1.79
CA THR A 276 -3.61 16.81 2.40
C THR A 276 -2.32 16.82 1.59
N VAL A 277 -2.26 16.07 0.47
CA VAL A 277 -1.09 16.00 -0.40
C VAL A 277 -0.95 17.29 -1.20
N LEU A 278 0.17 17.99 -1.04
CA LEU A 278 0.52 19.18 -1.80
C LEU A 278 1.33 18.82 -3.04
N SER A 279 2.27 17.89 -2.90
CA SER A 279 3.08 17.31 -3.97
C SER A 279 3.86 16.11 -3.45
N GLY A 280 4.34 15.24 -4.33
CA GLY A 280 5.27 14.19 -3.93
C GLY A 280 5.47 13.12 -4.98
N VAL A 281 6.30 12.13 -4.64
CA VAL A 281 6.55 10.96 -5.46
C VAL A 281 6.39 9.71 -4.61
N LEU A 282 5.68 8.73 -5.15
CA LEU A 282 5.61 7.37 -4.62
C LEU A 282 6.51 6.47 -5.48
N TYR A 283 7.35 5.69 -4.81
CA TYR A 283 8.20 4.68 -5.42
C TYR A 283 7.66 3.31 -5.05
N LEU A 284 7.25 2.53 -6.06
CA LEU A 284 6.82 1.15 -5.89
C LEU A 284 8.07 0.26 -5.94
N ILE A 285 8.61 -0.09 -4.78
CA ILE A 285 9.89 -0.79 -4.64
C ILE A 285 9.84 -2.15 -5.36
N GLU A 286 8.73 -2.87 -5.19
CA GLU A 286 8.53 -4.18 -5.82
C GLU A 286 8.42 -4.12 -7.35
N LEU A 287 8.13 -2.94 -7.91
CA LEU A 287 8.05 -2.70 -9.35
C LEU A 287 9.32 -2.02 -9.88
N ASN A 288 10.48 -2.38 -9.32
CA ASN A 288 11.78 -1.85 -9.74
C ASN A 288 11.86 -0.32 -9.57
N ASN A 289 11.40 0.18 -8.41
CA ASN A 289 11.30 1.60 -8.06
C ASN A 289 10.47 2.43 -9.07
N LYS A 290 9.38 1.86 -9.60
CA LYS A 290 8.49 2.59 -10.49
C LYS A 290 7.94 3.82 -9.78
N GLU A 291 8.18 4.99 -10.36
CA GLU A 291 7.77 6.27 -9.82
C GLU A 291 6.32 6.60 -10.20
N HIS A 292 5.59 7.17 -9.25
CA HIS A 292 4.28 7.76 -9.45
C HIS A 292 4.27 9.15 -8.83
N GLN A 293 4.28 10.16 -9.70
CA GLN A 293 4.19 11.57 -9.27
C GLN A 293 2.77 11.89 -8.85
N LEU A 294 2.61 12.49 -7.69
CA LEU A 294 1.33 12.92 -7.15
C LEU A 294 1.08 14.40 -7.44
N LEU A 295 -0.09 14.69 -8.00
CA LEU A 295 -0.54 16.05 -8.23
C LEU A 295 -1.02 16.70 -6.92
N THR A 296 -1.02 18.03 -6.91
CA THR A 296 -1.57 18.79 -5.79
C THR A 296 -3.04 18.44 -5.54
N ARG A 297 -3.36 18.08 -4.30
CA ARG A 297 -4.67 17.61 -3.83
C ARG A 297 -5.15 16.30 -4.46
N GLU A 298 -4.28 15.57 -5.15
CA GLU A 298 -4.59 14.20 -5.55
C GLU A 298 -4.82 13.36 -4.30
N GLY A 299 -5.90 12.60 -4.28
CA GLY A 299 -6.15 11.67 -3.18
C GLY A 299 -5.05 10.63 -3.12
N LEU A 300 -4.56 10.32 -1.93
CA LEU A 300 -3.70 9.18 -1.67
C LEU A 300 -4.29 8.44 -0.48
N GLU A 301 -4.69 7.19 -0.71
CA GLU A 301 -5.30 6.34 0.32
C GLU A 301 -4.56 5.01 0.43
N PHE A 302 -4.30 4.62 1.67
CA PHE A 302 -3.87 3.29 2.06
C PHE A 302 -5.01 2.66 2.85
N GLY A 303 -5.31 1.38 2.61
CA GLY A 303 -6.23 0.61 3.47
C GLY A 303 -5.56 0.29 4.80
N GLU A 304 -4.40 -0.36 4.73
CA GLU A 304 -3.50 -0.57 5.86
C GLU A 304 -2.08 -0.14 5.46
N SER A 305 -1.30 0.32 6.43
CA SER A 305 0.10 0.63 6.21
C SER A 305 0.91 0.32 7.46
N GLU A 306 2.09 -0.25 7.32
CA GLU A 306 3.05 -0.47 8.38
C GLU A 306 4.47 -0.19 7.88
N GLY A 307 5.24 0.59 8.63
CA GLY A 307 6.58 0.94 8.21
C GLY A 307 7.26 1.93 9.13
N VAL A 308 8.13 2.73 8.53
CA VAL A 308 8.99 3.68 9.24
C VAL A 308 8.96 5.02 8.52
N ILE A 309 8.70 6.08 9.28
CA ILE A 309 8.94 7.45 8.82
C ILE A 309 10.43 7.75 9.00
N ARG A 310 11.16 7.86 7.90
CA ARG A 310 12.60 8.18 7.89
C ARG A 310 12.85 9.65 8.21
N LEU A 311 12.00 10.53 7.67
CA LEU A 311 12.04 11.97 7.88
C LEU A 311 10.62 12.51 8.06
N LEU A 312 10.43 13.29 9.11
CA LEU A 312 9.23 14.11 9.30
C LEU A 312 9.69 15.50 9.71
N GLN A 313 9.47 16.48 8.84
CA GLN A 313 10.04 17.82 8.99
C GLN A 313 8.95 18.89 8.81
N LEU A 314 8.97 19.88 9.67
CA LEU A 314 8.13 21.07 9.61
C LEU A 314 8.94 22.22 9.00
N ALA A 315 8.45 22.76 7.89
CA ALA A 315 9.08 23.88 7.21
C ALA A 315 8.08 24.63 6.33
N GLN A 316 8.10 25.96 6.37
CA GLN A 316 7.39 26.82 5.40
C GLN A 316 5.89 26.48 5.26
N ASP A 317 5.20 26.33 6.38
CA ASP A 317 3.76 26.01 6.43
C ASP A 317 3.40 24.65 5.80
N GLN A 318 4.37 23.74 5.74
CA GLN A 318 4.24 22.42 5.15
C GLN A 318 4.88 21.35 6.04
N VAL A 319 4.39 20.14 5.88
CA VAL A 319 4.92 18.93 6.51
C VAL A 319 5.58 18.10 5.43
N LYS A 320 6.91 17.96 5.50
CA LYS A 320 7.66 17.05 4.62
C LYS A 320 7.77 15.67 5.27
N LEU A 321 7.50 14.64 4.49
CA LEU A 321 7.46 13.26 4.93
C LEU A 321 8.30 12.40 3.98
N GLN A 322 9.16 11.56 4.57
CA GLN A 322 9.75 10.41 3.89
C GLN A 322 9.34 9.14 4.62
N PHE A 323 8.54 8.31 3.98
CA PHE A 323 8.03 7.06 4.54
C PHE A 323 8.54 5.86 3.74
N HIS A 324 8.84 4.77 4.42
CA HIS A 324 9.17 3.50 3.81
C HIS A 324 8.47 2.37 4.56
N GLY A 325 7.75 1.51 3.84
CA GLY A 325 7.00 0.43 4.46
C GLY A 325 6.09 -0.32 3.51
N ASN A 326 5.32 -1.23 4.09
CA ASN A 326 4.33 -2.03 3.39
C ASN A 326 2.96 -1.34 3.45
N VAL A 327 2.26 -1.33 2.33
CA VAL A 327 0.89 -0.80 2.22
C VAL A 327 -0.04 -1.81 1.55
N GLN A 328 -1.30 -1.77 1.97
CA GLN A 328 -2.42 -2.49 1.36
C GLN A 328 -3.41 -1.49 0.79
N ASP A 329 -4.18 -1.90 -0.22
CA ASP A 329 -5.21 -1.09 -0.90
C ASP A 329 -4.74 0.32 -1.32
N LEU A 330 -3.52 0.39 -1.89
CA LEU A 330 -2.92 1.63 -2.37
C LEU A 330 -3.73 2.19 -3.55
N SER A 331 -4.30 3.39 -3.38
CA SER A 331 -5.05 4.06 -4.46
C SER A 331 -4.84 5.57 -4.47
N THR A 332 -5.01 6.16 -5.66
CA THR A 332 -5.00 7.61 -5.86
C THR A 332 -6.28 8.15 -6.47
N GLY A 333 -6.50 9.46 -6.35
CA GLY A 333 -7.70 10.14 -6.83
C GLY A 333 -8.91 9.98 -5.90
N TRP A 334 -10.04 10.54 -6.31
CA TRP A 334 -11.27 10.58 -5.50
C TRP A 334 -12.46 10.04 -6.30
N GLU A 335 -13.36 9.33 -5.61
CA GLU A 335 -14.65 8.87 -6.16
C GLU A 335 -14.52 8.26 -7.58
N ALA A 336 -15.11 8.90 -8.59
CA ALA A 336 -15.14 8.43 -9.97
C ALA A 336 -13.77 8.43 -10.66
N SER A 337 -12.78 9.17 -10.13
CA SER A 337 -11.42 9.21 -10.65
C SER A 337 -10.44 8.35 -9.84
N ARG A 338 -10.94 7.49 -8.95
CA ARG A 338 -10.10 6.61 -8.15
C ARG A 338 -9.35 5.62 -9.03
N ARG A 339 -8.03 5.59 -8.90
CA ARG A 339 -7.12 4.66 -9.58
C ARG A 339 -6.44 3.82 -8.53
N ASP A 340 -6.51 2.52 -8.71
CA ASP A 340 -5.81 1.57 -7.87
C ASP A 340 -4.37 1.42 -8.40
N LEU A 341 -3.40 1.54 -7.50
CA LEU A 341 -1.98 1.44 -7.81
C LEU A 341 -1.38 0.11 -7.32
N MET A 342 -2.20 -0.79 -6.76
CA MET A 342 -1.73 -2.10 -6.33
C MET A 342 -1.23 -2.91 -7.54
N PRO A 343 0.00 -3.44 -7.50
CA PRO A 343 0.53 -4.26 -8.58
C PRO A 343 -0.28 -5.53 -8.77
N ASN A 344 -0.50 -5.90 -10.03
CA ASN A 344 -0.94 -7.25 -10.36
C ASN A 344 0.25 -8.23 -10.32
N TYR A 345 -0.01 -9.53 -10.22
CA TYR A 345 1.05 -10.53 -10.16
C TYR A 345 1.93 -10.52 -11.40
N LEU A 346 1.40 -10.17 -12.58
CA LEU A 346 2.17 -10.13 -13.82
C LEU A 346 3.20 -9.00 -13.80
N GLU A 347 2.81 -7.79 -13.38
CA GLU A 347 3.67 -6.63 -13.21
C GLU A 347 4.79 -6.94 -12.23
N TRP A 348 4.45 -7.51 -11.07
CA TRP A 348 5.42 -7.96 -10.08
C TRP A 348 6.38 -9.03 -10.61
N LEU A 349 5.87 -9.99 -11.38
CA LEU A 349 6.69 -11.03 -12.00
C LEU A 349 7.64 -10.43 -13.05
N SER A 350 7.15 -9.46 -13.81
CA SER A 350 7.89 -8.78 -14.86
C SER A 350 9.00 -7.89 -14.31
N ALA A 351 8.80 -7.30 -13.13
CA ALA A 351 9.82 -6.52 -12.43
C ALA A 351 11.00 -7.38 -11.94
N ARG A 352 10.78 -8.70 -11.74
CA ARG A 352 11.82 -9.64 -11.30
C ARG A 352 12.52 -10.29 -12.49
N HIS A 353 13.64 -9.70 -12.90
CA HIS A 353 14.45 -10.14 -14.05
C HIS A 353 14.79 -11.65 -14.03
N THR A 354 15.01 -12.24 -12.85
CA THR A 354 15.31 -13.68 -12.69
C THR A 354 14.18 -14.57 -13.19
N ILE A 355 12.93 -14.17 -12.96
CA ILE A 355 11.77 -14.98 -13.36
C ILE A 355 11.55 -14.87 -14.87
N ALA A 356 11.72 -13.69 -15.44
CA ALA A 356 11.67 -13.49 -16.90
C ALA A 356 12.70 -14.37 -17.63
N VAL A 357 13.93 -14.46 -17.10
CA VAL A 357 14.97 -15.33 -17.64
C VAL A 357 14.57 -16.79 -17.54
N TRP A 358 14.00 -17.20 -16.40
CA TRP A 358 13.54 -18.57 -16.20
C TRP A 358 12.43 -18.94 -17.21
N TRP A 359 11.42 -18.09 -17.37
CA TRP A 359 10.35 -18.30 -18.36
C TRP A 359 10.88 -18.36 -19.79
N SER A 360 11.77 -17.45 -20.18
CA SER A 360 12.37 -17.47 -21.52
C SER A 360 13.14 -18.77 -21.78
N SER A 361 13.82 -19.31 -20.76
CA SER A 361 14.56 -20.56 -20.83
C SER A 361 13.63 -21.76 -20.91
N THR A 362 12.57 -21.81 -20.10
CA THR A 362 11.54 -22.87 -20.14
C THR A 362 10.81 -22.87 -21.47
N LEU A 363 10.44 -21.70 -21.99
CA LEU A 363 9.78 -21.56 -23.28
C LEU A 363 10.69 -22.04 -24.42
N SER A 364 11.97 -21.63 -24.38
CA SER A 364 12.98 -22.07 -25.36
C SER A 364 13.19 -23.58 -25.31
N ALA A 365 13.32 -24.16 -24.11
CA ALA A 365 13.45 -25.60 -23.92
C ALA A 365 12.21 -26.36 -24.43
N PHE A 366 11.02 -25.83 -24.16
CA PHE A 366 9.76 -26.40 -24.65
C PHE A 366 9.69 -26.40 -26.19
N PHE A 367 10.04 -25.29 -26.84
CA PHE A 367 10.07 -25.21 -28.31
C PHE A 367 11.15 -26.13 -28.91
N LEU A 368 12.31 -26.25 -28.26
CA LEU A 368 13.34 -27.21 -28.66
C LEU A 368 12.84 -28.66 -28.57
N LEU A 369 12.22 -29.05 -27.45
CA LEU A 369 11.66 -30.39 -27.27
C LEU A 369 10.54 -30.69 -28.28
N LEU A 370 9.67 -29.71 -28.56
CA LEU A 370 8.67 -29.83 -29.62
C LEU A 370 9.30 -30.00 -31.00
N GLY A 371 10.38 -29.25 -31.29
CA GLY A 371 11.15 -29.36 -32.52
C GLY A 371 11.75 -30.75 -32.71
N VAL A 372 12.42 -31.26 -31.67
CA VAL A 372 13.02 -32.61 -31.63
C VAL A 372 11.94 -33.68 -31.80
N TRP A 373 10.84 -33.60 -31.05
CA TRP A 373 9.74 -34.56 -31.15
C TRP A 373 9.10 -34.56 -32.55
N ARG A 374 8.91 -33.38 -33.15
CA ARG A 374 8.37 -33.27 -34.52
C ARG A 374 9.33 -33.83 -35.56
N TRP A 375 10.65 -33.69 -35.36
CA TRP A 375 11.67 -34.25 -36.24
C TRP A 375 11.71 -35.77 -36.16
N TRP A 376 11.73 -36.34 -34.95
CA TRP A 376 11.71 -37.79 -34.74
C TRP A 376 10.49 -38.46 -35.39
N ARG A 377 9.31 -37.85 -35.24
CA ARG A 377 8.06 -38.36 -35.80
C ARG A 377 7.90 -38.22 -37.33
N LYS A 378 8.90 -37.65 -38.01
CA LYS A 378 9.02 -37.63 -39.47
C LYS A 378 10.04 -38.66 -39.99
N ALA A 379 10.89 -39.19 -39.12
CA ALA A 379 11.90 -40.18 -39.48
C ALA A 379 11.32 -41.61 -39.48
N GLU A 380 10.24 -41.83 -38.71
CA GLU A 380 9.28 -42.94 -38.90
C GLU A 380 8.24 -42.58 -39.98
#